data_AF-A0A249T566-F1
#
_entry.id   AF-A0A249T566-F1
#
_cell.length_a   1.000
_cell.length_b   1.000
_cell.length_c   1.000
_cell.angle_alpha   90.00
_cell.angle_beta   90.00
_cell.angle_gamma   90.00
#
_symmetry.space_group_name_H-M   'P 1'
#
loop_
_entity.id
_entity.type
_entity.pdbx_description
1 polymer ?
#
loop_
_entity_poly.entity_id
_entity_poly.type
_entity_poly.pdbx_seq_one_letter_code
_entity_poly.pdbx_strand_id
1 'polypeptide(L)'
;MAVPAVVVGTDTIPSITLHLFEITEKLPRHLRKERERWTRLRNAVYVTYPYAKSAAYILKDVSKQLATITEKKQRKAYLASKEKELKAQFGDKLENLSMYQGRILMKLIHRETGENCYEIIKELKGGFNARLWQTVAFFFGGNLKSEYDLKDDQDIEAIVQEIEMYRYYRASSN
;
A
#
# COMPACT_ATOMS: atom_id res chain seq x y z
N MET A 1 13.36 18.37 -45.18
CA MET A 1 11.94 18.05 -44.98
C MET A 1 11.41 19.04 -43.95
N ALA A 2 10.40 19.85 -44.27
CA ALA A 2 9.92 20.89 -43.37
C ALA A 2 9.06 20.26 -42.25
N VAL A 3 9.37 20.57 -41.00
CA VAL A 3 8.61 20.10 -39.83
C VAL A 3 7.61 21.20 -39.43
N PRO A 4 6.33 20.88 -39.20
CA PRO A 4 5.36 21.87 -38.72
C PRO A 4 5.83 22.47 -37.39
N ALA A 5 5.54 23.75 -37.17
CA ALA A 5 5.95 24.47 -35.97
C ALA A 5 4.80 25.35 -35.44
N VAL A 6 4.78 25.54 -34.13
CA VAL A 6 3.89 26.47 -33.44
C VAL A 6 4.74 27.60 -32.88
N VAL A 7 4.30 28.85 -33.09
CA VAL A 7 4.97 30.03 -32.54
C VAL A 7 4.38 30.34 -31.18
N VAL A 8 5.22 30.37 -30.15
CA VAL A 8 4.85 30.74 -28.78
C VAL A 8 5.66 31.97 -28.39
N GLY A 9 5.02 33.13 -28.34
CA GLY A 9 5.72 34.40 -28.14
C GLY A 9 6.64 34.74 -29.32
N THR A 10 7.94 34.88 -29.06
CA THR A 10 8.99 35.09 -30.08
C THR A 10 9.73 33.81 -30.49
N ASP A 11 9.41 32.66 -29.88
CA ASP A 11 10.08 31.38 -30.16
C ASP A 11 9.27 30.50 -31.10
N THR A 12 9.97 29.78 -31.98
CA THR A 12 9.39 28.82 -32.92
C THR A 12 9.68 27.40 -32.44
N ILE A 13 8.64 26.71 -31.98
CA ILE A 13 8.75 25.36 -31.41
C ILE A 13 8.29 24.35 -32.46
N PRO A 14 9.12 23.35 -32.84
CA PRO A 14 8.70 22.30 -33.75
C PRO A 14 7.59 21.46 -33.11
N SER A 15 6.50 21.25 -33.84
CA SER A 15 5.34 20.48 -33.41
C SER A 15 5.08 19.35 -34.39
N ILE A 16 5.12 18.12 -33.90
CA ILE A 16 4.84 16.92 -34.68
C ILE A 16 3.63 16.24 -34.06
N THR A 17 2.55 16.09 -34.83
CA THR A 17 1.42 15.25 -34.44
C THR A 17 1.76 13.81 -34.77
N LEU A 18 1.99 12.99 -33.74
CA LEU A 18 2.17 11.55 -33.92
C LEU A 18 0.83 10.93 -34.32
N HIS A 19 0.85 10.13 -35.40
CA HIS A 19 -0.32 9.33 -35.77
C HIS A 19 -0.52 8.23 -34.72
N LEU A 20 -1.73 8.17 -34.16
CA LEU A 20 -2.12 7.10 -33.25
C LEU A 20 -2.33 5.82 -34.07
N PHE A 21 -1.47 4.83 -33.89
CA PHE A 21 -1.64 3.51 -34.49
C PHE A 21 -2.18 2.55 -33.43
N GLU A 22 -3.35 1.95 -33.69
CA GLU A 22 -3.92 0.93 -32.82
C GLU A 22 -3.45 -0.46 -33.27
N ILE A 23 -2.51 -1.05 -32.54
CA ILE A 23 -2.03 -2.41 -32.79
C ILE A 23 -2.95 -3.38 -32.03
N THR A 24 -3.78 -4.11 -32.76
CA THR A 24 -4.68 -5.12 -32.18
C THR A 24 -4.13 -6.52 -32.45
N GLU A 25 -3.31 -7.04 -31.54
CA GLU A 25 -2.76 -8.39 -31.63
C GLU A 25 -3.31 -9.30 -30.51
N LYS A 26 -3.50 -10.59 -30.80
CA LYS A 26 -3.93 -11.57 -29.79
C LYS A 26 -2.76 -11.84 -28.84
N LEU A 27 -3.00 -11.68 -27.53
CA LEU A 27 -1.97 -11.93 -26.53
C LEU A 27 -1.43 -13.37 -26.68
N PRO A 28 -0.12 -13.53 -26.89
CA PRO A 28 0.51 -14.85 -26.96
C PRO A 28 0.21 -15.68 -25.72
N ARG A 29 -0.01 -16.99 -25.88
CA ARG A 29 -0.36 -17.89 -24.77
C ARG A 29 0.66 -17.87 -23.62
N HIS A 30 1.94 -17.63 -23.92
CA HIS A 30 3.00 -17.55 -22.92
C HIS A 30 2.86 -16.33 -22.00
N LEU A 31 2.37 -15.19 -22.52
CA LEU A 31 2.13 -13.97 -21.74
C LEU A 31 0.82 -14.00 -20.94
N ARG A 32 -0.05 -14.99 -21.17
CA ARG A 32 -1.33 -15.07 -20.46
C ARG A 32 -1.14 -15.28 -18.95
N LYS A 33 -0.19 -16.13 -18.55
CA LYS A 33 0.15 -16.37 -17.14
C LYS A 33 0.70 -15.11 -16.46
N GLU A 34 1.53 -14.37 -17.17
CA GLU A 34 2.11 -13.12 -16.67
C GLU A 34 1.04 -12.06 -16.49
N ARG A 35 0.13 -11.91 -17.47
CA ARG A 35 -1.04 -11.04 -17.35
C ARG A 35 -1.94 -11.42 -16.17
N GLU A 36 -2.20 -12.71 -15.96
CA GLU A 36 -2.98 -13.18 -14.81
C GLU A 36 -2.28 -12.84 -13.48
N ARG A 37 -0.95 -13.05 -13.38
CA ARG A 37 -0.14 -12.65 -12.22
C ARG A 37 -0.24 -11.15 -11.97
N TRP A 38 -0.01 -10.34 -13.00
CA TRP A 38 -0.06 -8.88 -12.93
C TRP A 38 -1.43 -8.38 -12.51
N THR A 39 -2.50 -8.90 -13.12
CA THR A 39 -3.89 -8.52 -12.81
C THR A 39 -4.23 -8.85 -11.36
N ARG A 40 -3.81 -10.04 -10.88
CA ARG A 40 -4.01 -10.44 -9.49
C ARG A 40 -3.25 -9.54 -8.51
N LEU A 41 -2.00 -9.21 -8.81
CA LEU A 41 -1.18 -8.31 -8.00
C LEU A 41 -1.81 -6.92 -7.96
N ARG A 42 -2.16 -6.36 -9.12
CA ARG A 42 -2.83 -5.07 -9.24
C ARG A 42 -4.10 -5.02 -8.41
N ASN A 43 -5.00 -5.99 -8.55
CA ASN A 43 -6.23 -6.05 -7.75
C ASN A 43 -5.93 -6.11 -6.24
N ALA A 44 -4.92 -6.89 -5.83
CA ALA A 44 -4.53 -6.95 -4.43
C ALA A 44 -3.99 -5.61 -3.92
N VAL A 45 -3.12 -4.94 -4.66
CA VAL A 45 -2.57 -3.62 -4.31
C VAL A 45 -3.69 -2.57 -4.23
N TYR A 46 -4.56 -2.48 -5.24
CA TYR A 46 -5.68 -1.52 -5.25
C TYR A 46 -6.60 -1.65 -4.05
N VAL A 47 -6.92 -2.89 -3.65
CA VAL A 47 -7.76 -3.15 -2.47
C VAL A 47 -7.01 -2.83 -1.18
N THR A 48 -5.74 -3.21 -1.06
CA THR A 48 -5.02 -3.17 0.22
C THR A 48 -4.33 -1.84 0.50
N TYR A 49 -3.93 -1.09 -0.52
CA TYR A 49 -3.21 0.17 -0.39
C TYR A 49 -3.90 1.25 0.45
N PRO A 50 -5.21 1.55 0.30
CA PRO A 50 -5.88 2.52 1.18
C PRO A 50 -5.88 2.08 2.65
N TYR A 51 -5.98 0.77 2.90
CA TYR A 51 -5.89 0.22 4.25
C TYR A 51 -4.47 0.33 4.80
N ALA A 52 -3.46 0.06 3.96
CA ALA A 52 -2.05 0.19 4.33
C ALA A 52 -1.71 1.62 4.78
N LYS A 53 -2.10 2.65 4.02
CA LYS A 53 -1.87 4.06 4.43
C LYS A 53 -2.55 4.39 5.75
N SER A 54 -3.80 3.97 5.92
CA SER A 54 -4.57 4.26 7.15
C SER A 54 -3.97 3.56 8.36
N ALA A 55 -3.61 2.29 8.22
CA ALA A 55 -2.93 1.53 9.26
C ALA A 55 -1.56 2.15 9.58
N ALA A 56 -0.75 2.46 8.57
CA ALA A 56 0.57 3.07 8.77
C ALA A 56 0.49 4.40 9.54
N TYR A 57 -0.53 5.23 9.26
CA TYR A 57 -0.77 6.46 10.01
C TYR A 57 -1.04 6.19 11.49
N ILE A 58 -1.99 5.29 11.79
CA ILE A 58 -2.35 4.94 13.17
C ILE A 58 -1.16 4.33 13.91
N LEU A 59 -0.41 3.45 13.25
CA LEU A 59 0.75 2.80 13.86
C LEU A 59 1.86 3.81 14.17
N LYS A 60 2.18 4.73 13.25
CA LYS A 60 3.13 5.82 13.51
C LYS A 60 2.68 6.72 14.66
N ASP A 61 1.39 7.05 14.73
CA ASP A 61 0.83 7.84 15.84
C ASP A 61 0.96 7.09 17.17
N VAL A 62 0.65 5.80 17.19
CA VAL A 62 0.83 4.96 18.38
C VAL A 62 2.30 4.92 18.80
N SER A 63 3.26 4.64 17.90
CA SER A 63 4.69 4.62 18.25
C SER A 63 5.16 5.95 18.85
N LYS A 64 4.71 7.10 18.30
CA LYS A 64 5.02 8.44 18.85
C LYS A 64 4.46 8.65 20.25
N GLN A 65 3.21 8.26 20.49
CA GLN A 65 2.57 8.39 21.81
C GLN A 65 3.21 7.46 22.84
N LEU A 66 3.54 6.24 22.45
CA LEU A 66 4.21 5.27 23.32
C LEU A 66 5.61 5.73 23.75
N ALA A 67 6.31 6.51 22.92
CA ALA A 67 7.59 7.12 23.29
C ALA A 67 7.45 8.21 24.37
N THR A 68 6.27 8.82 24.50
CA THR A 68 6.01 9.91 25.47
C THR A 68 5.47 9.38 26.80
N ILE A 69 4.71 8.28 26.77
CA ILE A 69 4.09 7.72 27.97
C ILE A 69 5.11 6.87 28.75
N THR A 70 5.56 7.37 29.90
CA THR A 70 6.45 6.67 30.84
C THR A 70 5.70 5.73 31.79
N GLU A 71 4.44 6.03 32.13
CA GLU A 71 3.66 5.22 33.07
C GLU A 71 3.07 3.96 32.42
N LYS A 72 3.44 2.78 32.93
CA LYS A 72 2.98 1.47 32.42
C LYS A 72 1.46 1.32 32.37
N LYS A 73 0.74 1.87 33.37
CA LYS A 73 -0.73 1.77 33.46
C LYS A 73 -1.41 2.60 32.37
N GLN A 74 -0.94 3.83 32.15
CA GLN A 74 -1.42 4.70 31.08
C GLN A 74 -1.10 4.12 29.71
N ARG A 75 0.13 3.58 29.53
CA ARG A 75 0.55 2.90 28.30
C ARG A 75 -0.42 1.77 27.94
N LYS A 76 -0.75 0.92 28.92
CA LYS A 76 -1.71 -0.17 28.74
C LYS A 76 -3.11 0.32 28.36
N ALA A 77 -3.63 1.35 29.04
CA ALA A 77 -4.95 1.89 28.74
C ALA A 77 -5.02 2.48 27.32
N TYR A 78 -3.98 3.21 26.91
CA TYR A 78 -3.86 3.78 25.56
C TYR A 78 -3.85 2.68 24.50
N LEU A 79 -3.00 1.66 24.67
CA LEU A 79 -2.91 0.51 23.76
C LEU A 79 -4.25 -0.22 23.59
N ALA A 80 -4.96 -0.47 24.70
CA ALA A 80 -6.27 -1.11 24.66
C ALA A 80 -7.31 -0.26 23.90
N SER A 81 -7.27 1.06 24.06
CA SER A 81 -8.16 1.97 23.33
C SER A 81 -7.90 1.94 21.83
N LYS A 82 -6.63 1.95 21.42
CA LYS A 82 -6.20 1.92 20.02
C LYS A 82 -6.44 0.56 19.37
N GLU A 83 -6.29 -0.53 20.11
CA GLU A 83 -6.67 -1.86 19.61
C GLU A 83 -8.18 -1.94 19.32
N LYS A 84 -9.02 -1.39 20.19
CA LYS A 84 -10.47 -1.34 19.97
C LYS A 84 -10.82 -0.52 18.72
N GLU A 85 -10.15 0.61 18.52
CA GLU A 85 -10.30 1.46 17.33
C GLU A 85 -9.88 0.70 16.06
N LEU A 86 -8.70 0.08 16.06
CA LEU A 86 -8.20 -0.72 14.94
C LEU A 86 -9.12 -1.90 14.62
N LYS A 87 -9.63 -2.58 15.65
CA LYS A 87 -10.56 -3.70 15.46
C LYS A 87 -11.87 -3.23 14.86
N ALA A 88 -12.41 -2.10 15.29
CA ALA A 88 -13.64 -1.55 14.73
C ALA A 88 -13.45 -1.09 13.26
N GLN A 89 -12.31 -0.52 12.92
CA GLN A 89 -12.06 0.00 11.56
C GLN A 89 -11.61 -1.08 10.56
N PHE A 90 -10.84 -2.07 11.03
CA PHE A 90 -10.14 -3.04 10.18
C PHE A 90 -10.44 -4.51 10.51
N GLY A 91 -11.05 -4.85 11.65
CA GLY A 91 -11.24 -6.25 12.09
C GLY A 91 -11.93 -7.11 11.03
N ASP A 92 -13.17 -6.79 10.69
CA ASP A 92 -13.95 -7.54 9.69
C ASP A 92 -13.28 -7.50 8.32
N LYS A 93 -12.59 -6.40 7.98
CA LYS A 93 -11.91 -6.26 6.69
C LYS A 93 -10.71 -7.18 6.60
N LEU A 94 -9.91 -7.27 7.66
CA LEU A 94 -8.75 -8.15 7.74
C LEU A 94 -9.16 -9.62 7.69
N GLU A 95 -10.29 -9.98 8.31
CA GLU A 95 -10.85 -11.34 8.24
C GLU A 95 -11.34 -11.70 6.84
N ASN A 96 -11.84 -10.72 6.07
CA ASN A 96 -12.31 -10.91 4.70
C ASN A 96 -11.19 -10.88 3.63
N LEU A 97 -9.95 -10.52 4.00
CA LEU A 97 -8.84 -10.50 3.05
C LEU A 97 -8.32 -11.91 2.77
N SER A 98 -8.05 -12.20 1.50
CA SER A 98 -7.34 -13.43 1.14
C SER A 98 -5.90 -13.41 1.66
N MET A 99 -5.30 -14.59 1.87
CA MET A 99 -3.90 -14.74 2.30
C MET A 99 -2.93 -13.94 1.42
N TYR A 100 -3.17 -13.92 0.10
CA TYR A 100 -2.36 -13.17 -0.85
C TYR A 100 -2.46 -11.66 -0.62
N GLN A 101 -3.68 -11.14 -0.49
CA GLN A 101 -3.89 -9.72 -0.19
C GLN A 101 -3.31 -9.32 1.16
N GLY A 102 -3.44 -10.17 2.18
CA GLY A 102 -2.82 -9.96 3.47
C GLY A 102 -1.30 -9.81 3.40
N ARG A 103 -0.63 -10.66 2.59
CA ARG A 103 0.82 -10.52 2.35
C ARG A 103 1.17 -9.18 1.71
N ILE A 104 0.43 -8.77 0.67
CA ILE A 104 0.64 -7.48 0.02
C ILE A 104 0.39 -6.33 1.00
N LEU A 105 -0.65 -6.41 1.82
CA LEU A 105 -0.95 -5.42 2.86
C LEU A 105 0.22 -5.26 3.84
N MET A 106 0.81 -6.36 4.33
CA MET A 106 1.95 -6.28 5.26
C MET A 106 3.17 -5.61 4.62
N LYS A 107 3.49 -5.94 3.36
CA LYS A 107 4.56 -5.27 2.61
C LYS A 107 4.30 -3.79 2.42
N LEU A 108 3.06 -3.41 2.09
CA LEU A 108 2.69 -2.00 1.94
C LEU A 108 2.75 -1.24 3.26
N ILE A 109 2.35 -1.86 4.38
CA ILE A 109 2.52 -1.25 5.70
C ILE A 109 4.02 -1.03 5.98
N HIS A 110 4.87 -2.04 5.74
CA HIS A 110 6.33 -1.90 5.89
C HIS A 110 6.91 -0.79 5.00
N ARG A 111 6.45 -0.67 3.75
CA ARG A 111 6.84 0.42 2.82
C ARG A 111 6.50 1.80 3.40
N GLU A 112 5.33 1.95 4.02
CA GLU A 112 4.88 3.22 4.57
C GLU A 112 5.50 3.54 5.94
N THR A 113 5.73 2.55 6.81
CA THR A 113 6.22 2.75 8.18
C THR A 113 7.74 2.65 8.30
N GLY A 114 8.40 1.88 7.43
CA GLY A 114 9.81 1.49 7.58
C GLY A 114 10.03 0.44 8.68
N GLU A 115 8.97 -0.04 9.32
CA GLU A 115 9.02 -1.01 10.40
C GLU A 115 8.21 -2.25 10.06
N ASN A 116 8.71 -3.41 10.49
CA ASN A 116 8.02 -4.67 10.30
C ASN A 116 6.71 -4.67 11.10
N CYS A 117 5.59 -4.98 10.44
CA CYS A 117 4.28 -5.07 11.10
C CYS A 117 4.33 -6.02 12.31
N TYR A 118 5.17 -7.06 12.25
CA TYR A 118 5.44 -7.93 13.40
C TYR A 118 5.99 -7.18 14.63
N GLU A 119 6.96 -6.28 14.46
CA GLU A 119 7.55 -5.54 15.59
C GLU A 119 6.54 -4.55 16.19
N ILE A 120 5.73 -3.92 15.34
CA ILE A 120 4.61 -3.09 15.77
C ILE A 120 3.64 -3.93 16.61
N ILE A 121 3.22 -5.10 16.12
CA ILE A 121 2.34 -6.03 16.85
C ILE A 121 2.95 -6.48 18.18
N LYS A 122 4.27 -6.72 18.21
CA LYS A 122 4.99 -7.19 19.39
C LYS A 122 5.06 -6.10 20.46
N GLU A 123 5.29 -4.85 20.08
CA GLU A 123 5.26 -3.72 21.01
C GLU A 123 3.86 -3.55 21.62
N LEU A 124 2.82 -3.72 20.82
CA LEU A 124 1.42 -3.68 21.26
C LEU A 124 1.08 -4.87 22.18
N LYS A 125 1.59 -6.08 21.86
CA LYS A 125 1.41 -7.29 22.68
C LYS A 125 2.03 -7.19 24.08
N GLY A 126 3.06 -6.37 24.27
CA GLY A 126 3.67 -6.10 25.57
C GLY A 126 2.72 -5.47 26.61
N GLY A 127 1.52 -5.03 26.20
CA GLY A 127 0.51 -4.37 27.03
C GLY A 127 -0.74 -5.18 27.45
N PHE A 128 -0.84 -6.47 27.10
CA PHE A 128 -1.94 -7.45 27.39
C PHE A 128 -3.16 -7.59 26.44
N ASN A 129 -3.58 -8.86 26.29
CA ASN A 129 -4.81 -9.48 25.73
C ASN A 129 -5.38 -8.92 24.42
N ALA A 130 -4.79 -9.44 23.34
CA ALA A 130 -4.85 -8.88 22.02
C ALA A 130 -5.60 -9.80 21.04
N ARG A 131 -6.94 -9.78 21.06
CA ARG A 131 -7.76 -10.68 20.22
C ARG A 131 -7.65 -10.30 18.74
N LEU A 132 -7.55 -9.01 18.42
CA LEU A 132 -7.33 -8.56 17.03
C LEU A 132 -5.99 -9.10 16.52
N TRP A 133 -4.95 -9.02 17.35
CA TRP A 133 -3.62 -9.45 16.95
C TRP A 133 -3.47 -10.97 16.92
N GLN A 134 -4.28 -11.70 17.68
CA GLN A 134 -4.37 -13.15 17.55
C GLN A 134 -5.00 -13.54 16.21
N THR A 135 -6.05 -12.86 15.77
CA THR A 135 -6.60 -13.01 14.41
C THR A 135 -5.53 -12.69 13.36
N VAL A 136 -4.90 -11.52 13.45
CA VAL A 136 -3.86 -11.10 12.50
C VAL A 136 -2.67 -12.07 12.49
N ALA A 137 -2.23 -12.56 13.64
CA ALA A 137 -1.15 -13.54 13.72
C ALA A 137 -1.55 -14.95 13.25
N PHE A 138 -2.82 -15.34 13.39
CA PHE A 138 -3.30 -16.63 12.90
C PHE A 138 -3.43 -16.62 11.37
N PHE A 139 -4.06 -15.59 10.82
CA PHE A 139 -4.24 -15.45 9.38
C PHE A 139 -2.97 -15.01 8.67
N PHE A 140 -2.16 -14.13 9.25
CA PHE A 140 -1.02 -13.55 8.57
C PHE A 140 0.33 -13.90 9.21
N GLY A 141 0.40 -14.76 10.23
CA GLY A 141 1.60 -15.01 11.04
C GLY A 141 2.90 -15.25 10.28
N GLY A 142 2.88 -16.09 9.25
CA GLY A 142 4.06 -16.33 8.40
C GLY A 142 4.41 -15.15 7.48
N ASN A 143 3.44 -14.31 7.14
CA ASN A 143 3.58 -13.13 6.27
C ASN A 143 3.75 -11.82 7.05
N LEU A 144 3.56 -11.83 8.37
CA LEU A 144 3.69 -10.65 9.22
C LEU A 144 5.11 -10.10 9.22
N LYS A 145 6.09 -10.98 9.04
CA LYS A 145 7.50 -10.63 8.92
C LYS A 145 7.91 -10.24 7.50
N SER A 146 6.99 -10.23 6.54
CA SER A 146 7.34 -9.89 5.16
C SER A 146 7.82 -8.45 5.07
N GLU A 147 9.08 -8.31 4.70
CA GLU A 147 9.70 -7.04 4.39
C GLU A 147 9.36 -6.65 2.95
N TYR A 148 9.30 -5.33 2.73
CA TYR A 148 9.23 -4.75 1.40
C TYR A 148 10.65 -4.55 0.89
N ASP A 149 10.95 -5.06 -0.30
CA ASP A 149 12.25 -4.91 -0.96
C ASP A 149 12.06 -4.35 -2.38
N LEU A 150 12.77 -3.27 -2.74
CA LEU A 150 12.63 -2.61 -4.05
C LEU A 150 13.01 -3.50 -5.24
N LYS A 151 13.83 -4.54 -5.05
CA LYS A 151 14.19 -5.50 -6.10
C LYS A 151 13.08 -6.52 -6.31
N ASP A 152 12.55 -7.08 -5.22
CA ASP A 152 11.55 -8.15 -5.29
C ASP A 152 10.11 -7.63 -5.45
N ASP A 153 9.83 -6.41 -4.98
CA ASP A 153 8.51 -5.77 -4.96
C ASP A 153 8.38 -4.61 -5.96
N GLN A 154 9.23 -4.60 -6.98
CA GLN A 154 9.24 -3.62 -8.08
C GLN A 154 7.87 -3.44 -8.74
N ASP A 155 7.16 -4.55 -8.99
CA ASP A 155 5.81 -4.53 -9.56
C ASP A 155 4.80 -3.86 -8.60
N ILE A 156 4.93 -4.08 -7.29
CA ILE A 156 4.08 -3.44 -6.28
C ILE A 156 4.32 -1.94 -6.30
N GLU A 157 5.58 -1.52 -6.33
CA GLU A 157 5.95 -0.11 -6.36
C GLU A 157 5.44 0.60 -7.61
N ALA A 158 5.58 -0.02 -8.78
CA ALA A 158 5.06 0.52 -10.03
C ALA A 158 3.54 0.77 -9.95
N ILE A 159 2.80 -0.17 -9.37
CA ILE A 159 1.34 -0.04 -9.19
C ILE A 159 1.00 1.03 -8.14
N VAL A 160 1.79 1.14 -7.06
CA VAL A 160 1.59 2.17 -6.04
C VAL A 160 1.81 3.56 -6.62
N GLN A 161 2.92 3.76 -7.36
CA GLN A 161 3.22 5.02 -8.04
C GLN A 161 2.12 5.38 -9.04
N GLU A 162 1.64 4.41 -9.81
CA GLU A 162 0.48 4.58 -10.70
C GLU A 162 -0.73 5.14 -9.92
N ILE A 163 -1.10 4.50 -8.79
CA ILE A 163 -2.22 4.93 -7.94
C ILE A 163 -2.01 6.34 -7.38
N GLU A 164 -0.81 6.66 -6.90
CA GLU A 164 -0.49 7.98 -6.34
C GLU A 164 -0.56 9.08 -7.40
N MET A 165 -0.02 8.83 -8.60
CA MET A 165 -0.10 9.75 -9.72
C MET A 165 -1.54 10.03 -10.11
N TYR A 166 -2.39 9.00 -10.27
CA TYR A 166 -3.81 9.19 -10.55
C TYR A 166 -4.54 10.00 -9.47
N ARG A 167 -4.21 9.78 -8.19
CA ARG A 167 -4.79 10.55 -7.09
C ARG A 167 -4.33 12.00 -7.11
N TYR A 168 -3.06 12.26 -7.42
CA TYR A 168 -2.51 13.61 -7.54
C TYR A 168 -3.20 14.41 -8.64
N TYR A 169 -3.31 13.83 -9.85
CA TYR A 169 -4.00 14.50 -10.97
C TYR A 169 -5.45 14.83 -10.64
N ARG A 170 -6.17 13.91 -10.00
CA ARG A 170 -7.56 14.13 -9.59
C ARG A 170 -7.72 15.21 -8.51
N ALA A 171 -6.73 15.35 -7.63
CA ALA A 171 -6.72 16.39 -6.60
C ALA A 171 -6.35 17.78 -7.18
N SER A 172 -5.54 17.82 -8.25
CA SER A 172 -5.16 19.08 -8.93
C SER A 172 -6.21 19.62 -9.91
N SER A 173 -7.18 18.79 -10.30
CA SER A 173 -8.26 19.15 -11.25
C SER A 173 -9.56 19.60 -10.56
N ASN A 174 -9.61 19.63 -9.23
CA ASN A 174 -10.73 20.08 -8.40
C ASN A 174 -10.30 21.28 -7.56
#